data_AF-A0A2V1CM76-F1
#
_entry.id   AF-A0A2V1CM76-F1
#
_cell.length_a   1.000
_cell.length_b   1.000
_cell.length_c   1.000
_cell.angle_alpha   90.00
_cell.angle_beta   90.00
_cell.angle_gamma   90.00
#
_symmetry.space_group_name_H-M   'P 1'
#
loop_
_entity.id
_entity.type
_entity.pdbx_description
1 polymer ?
#
loop_
_entity_poly.entity_id
_entity_poly.type
_entity_poly.pdbx_seq_one_letter_code
_entity_poly.pdbx_strand_id
1 'polypeptide(L)'
;MTTTRVASHAGSWYSSRGTTLSNELDQWLAQVPASIDGTQLPVPGARIIIAPHAGYSYSGPAAAWAYKSLDLSNAKRIFLLGPSHALYLPGCATSKHGKYATPLGDLIIDTATVKELQGTGKFDKMSTDADETEHSLEMHLPYIYKMLSQSFKSAAEYPPLVPILVGNTNADAEKSYGKILAPYLADPTSVFVVSSDFCHWGLRFQYTYYLPASPSSAAASSSGGYSLKKRDKDPTDPPIHESIGRLDKLAMDAIETGIHEEFLGNLRETGNTVCGRHPIGVVMAAIEVLEKESKVEGKEKGKFKFVRYERSSEVEEISDSSVSYASAYAVL
;
A
#
# COMPACT_ATOMS: atom_id res chain seq x y z
N MET A 1 -11.39 4.36 -29.75
CA MET A 1 -10.02 4.84 -29.50
C MET A 1 -9.64 4.49 -28.08
N THR A 2 -8.44 3.97 -27.86
CA THR A 2 -7.93 3.71 -26.50
C THR A 2 -7.67 5.05 -25.81
N THR A 3 -8.36 5.32 -24.70
CA THR A 3 -8.15 6.55 -23.92
C THR A 3 -7.02 6.36 -22.90
N THR A 4 -6.35 7.47 -22.56
CA THR A 4 -5.27 7.51 -21.56
C THR A 4 -5.76 8.33 -20.36
N ARG A 5 -5.52 7.85 -19.14
CA ARG A 5 -5.64 8.64 -17.90
C ARG A 5 -4.38 9.50 -17.77
N VAL A 6 -4.52 10.80 -17.56
CA VAL A 6 -3.34 11.67 -17.43
C VAL A 6 -2.63 11.48 -16.08
N ALA A 7 -1.38 11.92 -16.01
CA ALA A 7 -0.59 12.02 -14.78
C ALA A 7 -0.97 13.31 -14.02
N SER A 8 -2.17 13.35 -13.43
CA SER A 8 -2.80 14.55 -12.87
C SER A 8 -2.09 15.12 -11.64
N HIS A 9 -1.29 14.32 -10.94
CA HIS A 9 -0.54 14.71 -9.74
C HIS A 9 0.94 15.01 -10.02
N ALA A 10 1.38 14.88 -11.27
CA ALA A 10 2.72 15.26 -11.71
C ALA A 10 2.92 16.78 -11.57
N GLY A 11 4.04 17.19 -10.97
CA GLY A 11 4.39 18.59 -10.71
C GLY A 11 3.99 19.10 -9.34
N SER A 12 3.22 18.33 -8.57
CA SER A 12 2.85 18.65 -7.18
C SER A 12 3.24 17.54 -6.20
N TRP A 13 2.88 16.29 -6.48
CA TRP A 13 3.20 15.15 -5.61
C TRP A 13 4.54 14.50 -5.94
N TYR A 14 4.96 14.60 -7.20
CA TYR A 14 6.23 14.11 -7.73
C TYR A 14 6.64 14.97 -8.94
N SER A 15 7.90 14.90 -9.35
CA SER A 15 8.39 15.75 -10.45
C SER A 15 7.69 15.44 -11.79
N SER A 16 7.18 16.46 -12.47
CA SER A 16 6.63 16.34 -13.84
C SER A 16 7.71 16.26 -14.92
N ARG A 17 8.97 16.51 -14.58
CA ARG A 17 10.11 16.42 -15.50
C ARG A 17 10.67 15.02 -15.49
N GLY A 18 10.47 14.25 -16.57
CA GLY A 18 10.84 12.84 -16.65
C GLY A 18 12.30 12.53 -16.29
N THR A 19 13.26 13.39 -16.70
CA THR A 19 14.69 13.20 -16.34
C THR A 19 14.94 13.40 -14.85
N THR A 20 14.33 14.41 -14.23
CA THR A 20 14.41 14.65 -12.78
C THR A 20 13.79 13.48 -12.02
N LEU A 21 12.57 13.09 -12.39
CA LEU A 21 11.85 11.99 -11.75
C LEU A 21 12.61 10.66 -11.84
N SER A 22 13.17 10.33 -13.01
CA SER A 22 13.97 9.11 -13.17
C SER A 22 15.19 9.12 -12.25
N ASN A 23 15.89 10.25 -12.15
CA ASN A 23 17.09 10.37 -11.32
C ASN A 23 16.75 10.26 -9.81
N GLU A 24 15.65 10.87 -9.36
CA GLU A 24 15.16 10.73 -7.98
C GLU A 24 14.89 9.27 -7.64
N LEU A 25 14.16 8.56 -8.52
CA LEU A 25 13.88 7.13 -8.35
C LEU A 25 15.16 6.29 -8.36
N ASP A 26 16.09 6.54 -9.29
CA ASP A 26 17.39 5.84 -9.32
C ASP A 26 18.17 6.04 -8.01
N GLN A 27 18.19 7.26 -7.49
CA GLN A 27 18.89 7.59 -6.24
C GLN A 27 18.30 6.85 -5.04
N TRP A 28 16.97 6.80 -4.91
CA TRP A 28 16.32 6.09 -3.81
C TRP A 28 16.48 4.57 -3.95
N LEU A 29 16.31 4.01 -5.16
CA LEU A 29 16.53 2.59 -5.42
C LEU A 29 17.98 2.15 -5.16
N ALA A 30 18.95 3.03 -5.39
CA ALA A 30 20.37 2.76 -5.12
C ALA A 30 20.75 2.84 -3.63
N GLN A 31 19.96 3.54 -2.81
CA GLN A 31 20.17 3.63 -1.36
C GLN A 31 19.70 2.38 -0.61
N VAL A 32 18.84 1.56 -1.22
CA VAL A 32 18.44 0.28 -0.64
C VAL A 32 19.61 -0.70 -0.71
N PRO A 33 20.03 -1.33 0.42
CA PRO A 33 21.13 -2.27 0.42
C PRO A 33 20.85 -3.48 -0.47
N ALA A 34 21.90 -4.15 -0.96
CA ALA A 34 21.77 -5.36 -1.78
C ALA A 34 21.08 -6.53 -1.05
N SER A 35 21.03 -6.48 0.29
CA SER A 35 20.33 -7.47 1.12
C SER A 35 19.75 -6.84 2.37
N ILE A 36 18.64 -7.41 2.86
CA ILE A 36 17.95 -7.01 4.10
C ILE A 36 17.81 -8.24 4.99
N ASP A 37 18.28 -8.16 6.23
CA ASP A 37 18.33 -9.28 7.19
C ASP A 37 18.90 -10.59 6.61
N GLY A 38 19.97 -10.48 5.81
CA GLY A 38 20.61 -11.62 5.14
C GLY A 38 19.87 -12.15 3.90
N THR A 39 18.73 -11.56 3.51
CA THR A 39 17.99 -11.90 2.29
C THR A 39 18.44 -11.00 1.15
N GLN A 40 18.93 -11.56 0.04
CA GLN A 40 19.34 -10.79 -1.16
C GLN A 40 18.13 -10.17 -1.87
N LEU A 41 18.33 -9.00 -2.49
CA LEU A 41 17.33 -8.29 -3.28
C LEU A 41 17.60 -8.41 -4.80
N PRO A 42 16.56 -8.57 -5.64
CA PRO A 42 15.16 -8.76 -5.25
C PRO A 42 14.96 -10.09 -4.52
N VAL A 43 13.95 -10.16 -3.66
CA VAL A 43 13.68 -11.36 -2.87
C VAL A 43 13.08 -12.42 -3.80
N PRO A 44 13.72 -13.59 -3.98
CA PRO A 44 13.25 -14.57 -4.95
C PRO A 44 11.79 -14.98 -4.73
N GLY A 45 10.96 -14.81 -5.76
CA GLY A 45 9.53 -15.12 -5.70
C GLY A 45 8.65 -14.13 -4.93
N ALA A 46 9.21 -13.03 -4.41
CA ALA A 46 8.41 -11.97 -3.79
C ALA A 46 7.64 -11.20 -4.86
N ARG A 47 6.32 -11.43 -4.91
CA ARG A 47 5.43 -10.91 -5.96
C ARG A 47 4.26 -10.11 -5.41
N ILE A 48 4.27 -9.83 -4.10
CA ILE A 48 3.32 -8.95 -3.43
C ILE A 48 4.12 -7.95 -2.63
N ILE A 49 3.78 -6.66 -2.72
CA ILE A 49 4.39 -5.62 -1.91
C ILE A 49 3.33 -4.69 -1.30
N ILE A 50 3.65 -4.14 -0.13
CA ILE A 50 2.98 -2.96 0.43
C ILE A 50 3.96 -1.79 0.30
N ALA A 51 3.50 -0.68 -0.28
CA ALA A 51 4.31 0.53 -0.42
C ALA A 51 3.46 1.79 -0.18
N PRO A 52 4.08 2.89 0.32
CA PRO A 52 3.40 4.13 0.63
C PRO A 52 3.02 4.94 -0.63
N HIS A 53 2.08 5.88 -0.46
CA HIS A 53 1.55 6.75 -1.52
C HIS A 53 1.43 8.22 -1.11
N ALA A 54 2.19 8.69 -0.13
CA ALA A 54 2.39 10.14 0.03
C ALA A 54 3.21 10.74 -1.13
N GLY A 55 3.36 12.07 -1.13
CA GLY A 55 4.25 12.75 -2.09
C GLY A 55 5.70 12.27 -1.98
N TYR A 56 6.39 12.18 -3.12
CA TYR A 56 7.68 11.51 -3.24
C TYR A 56 8.79 12.13 -2.38
N SER A 57 8.72 13.43 -2.10
CA SER A 57 9.66 14.08 -1.18
C SER A 57 9.62 13.52 0.24
N TYR A 58 8.53 12.84 0.62
CA TYR A 58 8.37 12.20 1.93
C TYR A 58 8.50 10.68 1.83
N SER A 59 7.65 10.03 1.04
CA SER A 59 7.54 8.56 1.03
C SER A 59 8.32 7.88 -0.09
N GLY A 60 8.88 8.65 -1.03
CA GLY A 60 9.66 8.13 -2.16
C GLY A 60 10.81 7.22 -1.73
N PRO A 61 11.68 7.64 -0.78
CA PRO A 61 12.73 6.79 -0.23
C PRO A 61 12.22 5.50 0.40
N ALA A 62 11.16 5.57 1.23
CA ALA A 62 10.57 4.40 1.87
C ALA A 62 10.04 3.40 0.83
N ALA A 63 9.29 3.87 -0.18
CA ALA A 63 8.74 3.02 -1.24
C ALA A 63 9.81 2.22 -2.01
N ALA A 64 11.02 2.75 -2.16
CA ALA A 64 12.13 2.05 -2.82
C ALA A 64 12.40 0.67 -2.21
N TRP A 65 12.23 0.52 -0.89
CA TRP A 65 12.48 -0.74 -0.18
C TRP A 65 11.50 -1.84 -0.60
N ALA A 66 10.22 -1.50 -0.77
CA ALA A 66 9.22 -2.42 -1.30
C ALA A 66 9.54 -2.81 -2.75
N TYR A 67 9.78 -1.82 -3.63
CA TYR A 67 10.05 -2.07 -5.04
C TYR A 67 11.35 -2.84 -5.28
N LYS A 68 12.40 -2.63 -4.48
CA LYS A 68 13.64 -3.41 -4.55
C LYS A 68 13.47 -4.83 -4.04
N SER A 69 12.48 -5.10 -3.20
CA SER A 69 12.16 -6.46 -2.75
C SER A 69 11.42 -7.27 -3.81
N LEU A 70 10.73 -6.61 -4.74
CA LEU A 70 9.87 -7.22 -5.74
C LEU A 70 10.68 -7.97 -6.83
N ASP A 71 10.37 -9.24 -7.03
CA ASP A 71 10.92 -10.07 -8.10
C ASP A 71 10.02 -10.01 -9.34
N LEU A 72 10.54 -9.38 -10.40
CA LEU A 72 9.85 -9.18 -11.67
C LEU A 72 10.25 -10.18 -12.76
N SER A 73 11.12 -11.16 -12.46
CA SER A 73 11.74 -12.00 -13.49
C SER A 73 10.74 -12.78 -14.35
N ASN A 74 9.57 -13.11 -13.78
CA ASN A 74 8.49 -13.86 -14.43
C ASN A 74 7.20 -13.04 -14.59
N ALA A 75 7.22 -11.73 -14.30
CA ALA A 75 6.02 -10.93 -14.26
C ALA A 75 5.38 -10.81 -15.65
N LYS A 76 4.06 -11.02 -15.73
CA LYS A 76 3.23 -10.86 -16.93
C LYS A 76 2.00 -9.99 -16.69
N ARG A 77 1.69 -9.66 -15.45
CA ARG A 77 0.59 -8.76 -15.07
C ARG A 77 0.86 -8.13 -13.70
N ILE A 78 0.53 -6.85 -13.55
CA ILE A 78 0.66 -6.14 -12.28
C ILE A 78 -0.72 -5.66 -11.84
N PHE A 79 -1.23 -6.20 -10.73
CA PHE A 79 -2.39 -5.69 -10.03
C PHE A 79 -1.94 -4.56 -9.11
N LEU A 80 -2.61 -3.42 -9.21
CA LEU A 80 -2.34 -2.26 -8.36
C LEU A 80 -3.61 -1.93 -7.59
N LEU A 81 -3.59 -2.18 -6.28
CA LEU A 81 -4.71 -1.93 -5.39
C LEU A 81 -4.40 -0.70 -4.54
N GLY A 82 -5.29 0.29 -4.56
CA GLY A 82 -5.14 1.47 -3.71
C GLY A 82 -6.45 1.92 -3.09
N PRO A 83 -6.42 2.58 -1.92
CA PRO A 83 -7.62 3.06 -1.25
C PRO A 83 -8.23 4.26 -1.99
N SER A 84 -9.53 4.47 -1.84
CA SER A 84 -10.17 5.72 -2.29
C SER A 84 -10.15 6.79 -1.20
N HIS A 85 -9.60 7.95 -1.53
CA HIS A 85 -9.59 9.16 -0.70
C HIS A 85 -10.60 10.20 -1.16
N ALA A 86 -10.75 10.35 -2.47
CA ALA A 86 -11.53 11.44 -3.06
C ALA A 86 -13.01 11.12 -3.23
N LEU A 87 -13.39 9.84 -3.18
CA LEU A 87 -14.71 9.37 -3.58
C LEU A 87 -15.27 8.44 -2.53
N TYR A 88 -16.57 8.59 -2.24
CA TYR A 88 -17.29 7.57 -1.53
C TYR A 88 -17.52 6.36 -2.45
N LEU A 89 -16.81 5.28 -2.18
CA LEU A 89 -16.91 4.00 -2.88
C LEU A 89 -17.16 2.91 -1.84
N PRO A 90 -18.27 2.16 -1.86
CA PRO A 90 -18.53 1.09 -0.87
C PRO A 90 -17.85 -0.25 -1.24
N GLY A 91 -17.42 -0.41 -2.50
CA GLY A 91 -16.81 -1.62 -3.04
C GLY A 91 -15.48 -1.35 -3.72
N CYS A 92 -15.22 -2.06 -4.82
CA CYS A 92 -14.05 -1.84 -5.67
C CYS A 92 -14.47 -1.29 -7.04
N ALA A 93 -13.60 -0.48 -7.64
CA ALA A 93 -13.79 0.05 -8.98
C ALA A 93 -12.52 -0.15 -9.82
N THR A 94 -12.70 -0.21 -11.15
CA THR A 94 -11.60 -0.38 -12.11
C THR A 94 -11.61 0.76 -13.13
N SER A 95 -10.46 0.99 -13.76
CA SER A 95 -10.36 2.01 -14.81
C SER A 95 -11.13 1.64 -16.06
N LYS A 96 -11.63 2.64 -16.77
CA LYS A 96 -12.17 2.52 -18.14
C LYS A 96 -11.15 2.89 -19.22
N HIS A 97 -9.98 3.41 -18.83
CA HIS A 97 -8.91 3.78 -19.75
C HIS A 97 -8.14 2.53 -20.22
N GLY A 98 -7.43 2.65 -21.34
CA GLY A 98 -6.53 1.58 -21.79
C GLY A 98 -5.06 1.84 -21.47
N LYS A 99 -4.74 3.02 -20.94
CA LYS A 99 -3.40 3.41 -20.50
C LYS A 99 -3.46 4.38 -19.32
N TYR A 100 -2.44 4.34 -18.48
CA TYR A 100 -2.13 5.40 -17.51
C TYR A 100 -0.81 6.08 -17.92
N ALA A 101 -0.83 7.41 -18.03
CA ALA A 101 0.37 8.18 -18.35
C ALA A 101 1.26 8.37 -17.11
N THR A 102 2.56 8.47 -17.32
CA THR A 102 3.54 8.98 -16.35
C THR A 102 4.53 9.92 -17.06
N PRO A 103 5.30 10.76 -16.34
CA PRO A 103 6.39 11.53 -16.95
C PRO A 103 7.50 10.70 -17.58
N LEU A 104 7.56 9.39 -17.30
CA LEU A 104 8.56 8.46 -17.85
C LEU A 104 8.07 7.74 -19.11
N GLY A 105 6.74 7.64 -19.27
CA GLY A 105 6.05 6.94 -20.36
C GLY A 105 4.71 6.36 -19.92
N ASP A 106 3.94 5.85 -20.88
CA ASP A 106 2.62 5.24 -20.61
C ASP A 106 2.76 3.79 -20.10
N LEU A 107 1.91 3.41 -19.15
CA LEU A 107 1.67 2.02 -18.75
C LEU A 107 0.37 1.51 -19.38
N ILE A 108 0.42 0.35 -20.01
CA ILE A 108 -0.75 -0.27 -20.66
C ILE A 108 -1.65 -0.93 -19.61
N ILE A 109 -2.97 -0.77 -19.74
CA ILE A 109 -3.95 -1.47 -18.90
C ILE A 109 -4.35 -2.79 -19.55
N ASP A 110 -4.37 -3.87 -18.77
CA ASP A 110 -4.94 -5.15 -19.16
C ASP A 110 -6.48 -5.06 -19.17
N THR A 111 -7.00 -4.49 -20.26
CA THR A 111 -8.44 -4.32 -20.43
C THR A 111 -9.22 -5.63 -20.50
N ALA A 112 -8.56 -6.76 -20.78
CA ALA A 112 -9.21 -8.07 -20.79
C ALA A 112 -9.50 -8.52 -19.34
N THR A 113 -8.49 -8.49 -18.48
CA THR A 113 -8.65 -8.79 -17.04
C THR A 113 -9.58 -7.81 -16.35
N VAL A 114 -9.49 -6.51 -16.66
CA VAL A 114 -10.42 -5.51 -16.14
C VAL A 114 -11.88 -5.84 -16.51
N LYS A 115 -12.15 -6.27 -17.75
CA LYS A 115 -13.49 -6.69 -18.16
C LYS A 115 -13.95 -7.96 -17.46
N GLU A 116 -13.05 -8.91 -17.21
CA GLU A 116 -13.35 -10.13 -16.46
C GLU A 116 -13.77 -9.78 -15.02
N LEU A 117 -13.00 -8.93 -14.33
CA LEU A 117 -13.34 -8.44 -12.99
C LEU A 117 -14.69 -7.71 -12.98
N GLN A 118 -14.94 -6.82 -13.94
CA GLN A 118 -16.24 -6.15 -14.10
C GLN A 118 -17.38 -7.14 -14.36
N GLY A 119 -17.13 -8.22 -15.11
CA GLY A 119 -18.09 -9.27 -15.42
C GLY A 119 -18.59 -10.04 -14.20
N THR A 120 -17.87 -10.01 -13.08
CA THR A 120 -18.34 -10.56 -11.80
C THR A 120 -19.52 -9.79 -11.19
N GLY A 121 -19.79 -8.57 -11.68
CA GLY A 121 -20.79 -7.66 -11.11
C GLY A 121 -20.40 -7.04 -9.76
N LYS A 122 -19.15 -7.23 -9.33
CA LYS A 122 -18.63 -6.71 -8.04
C LYS A 122 -17.71 -5.50 -8.17
N PHE A 123 -17.30 -5.15 -9.40
CA PHE A 123 -16.40 -4.04 -9.67
C PHE A 123 -17.11 -2.97 -10.48
N ASP A 124 -17.18 -1.78 -9.91
CA ASP A 124 -17.68 -0.59 -10.62
C ASP A 124 -16.65 -0.08 -11.63
N LYS A 125 -17.09 0.87 -12.46
CA LYS A 125 -16.25 1.58 -13.41
C LYS A 125 -16.00 2.99 -12.89
N MET A 126 -14.74 3.38 -12.77
CA MET A 126 -14.40 4.75 -12.44
C MET A 126 -14.79 5.69 -13.58
N SER A 127 -15.37 6.85 -13.25
CA SER A 127 -15.42 7.98 -14.19
C SER A 127 -13.98 8.48 -14.45
N THR A 128 -13.76 9.24 -15.53
CA THR A 128 -12.40 9.78 -15.80
C THR A 128 -11.98 10.73 -14.69
N ASP A 129 -12.90 11.60 -14.27
CA ASP A 129 -12.70 12.56 -13.18
C ASP A 129 -12.38 11.86 -11.85
N ALA A 130 -13.11 10.79 -11.53
CA ALA A 130 -12.84 9.94 -10.37
C ALA A 130 -11.42 9.33 -10.41
N ASP A 131 -11.06 8.75 -11.56
CA ASP A 131 -9.78 8.09 -11.77
C ASP A 131 -8.62 9.10 -11.67
N GLU A 132 -8.75 10.28 -12.29
CA GLU A 132 -7.74 11.33 -12.31
C GLU A 132 -7.67 12.15 -11.01
N THR A 133 -8.72 12.19 -10.20
CA THR A 133 -8.69 12.85 -8.88
C THR A 133 -8.01 11.99 -7.82
N GLU A 134 -8.07 10.66 -7.96
CA GLU A 134 -7.44 9.75 -7.00
C GLU A 134 -5.92 9.68 -7.20
N HIS A 135 -5.16 9.72 -6.11
CA HIS A 135 -3.68 9.69 -6.14
C HIS A 135 -3.10 8.37 -5.67
N SER A 136 -3.85 7.55 -4.91
CA SER A 136 -3.32 6.33 -4.31
C SER A 136 -2.79 5.33 -5.34
N LEU A 137 -3.44 5.23 -6.50
CA LEU A 137 -2.92 4.43 -7.62
C LEU A 137 -1.78 5.15 -8.33
N GLU A 138 -1.90 6.47 -8.54
CA GLU A 138 -0.95 7.25 -9.33
C GLU A 138 0.46 7.26 -8.74
N MET A 139 0.58 7.30 -7.41
CA MET A 139 1.89 7.33 -6.73
C MET A 139 2.72 6.06 -6.94
N HIS A 140 2.14 4.98 -7.44
CA HIS A 140 2.88 3.78 -7.78
C HIS A 140 3.34 3.75 -9.24
N LEU A 141 2.74 4.54 -10.12
CA LEU A 141 2.96 4.42 -11.56
C LEU A 141 4.40 4.76 -11.98
N PRO A 142 5.03 5.86 -11.50
CA PRO A 142 6.42 6.14 -11.85
C PRO A 142 7.39 5.07 -11.33
N TYR A 143 7.16 4.54 -10.12
CA TYR A 143 7.98 3.46 -9.58
C TYR A 143 7.82 2.16 -10.37
N ILE A 144 6.58 1.78 -10.71
CA ILE A 144 6.30 0.62 -11.56
C ILE A 144 7.02 0.79 -12.91
N TYR A 145 6.81 1.92 -13.59
CA TYR A 145 7.47 2.19 -14.87
C TYR A 145 9.00 2.09 -14.74
N LYS A 146 9.56 2.65 -13.68
CA LYS A 146 11.01 2.61 -13.42
C LYS A 146 11.52 1.18 -13.26
N MET A 147 10.88 0.38 -12.41
CA MET A 147 11.27 -1.02 -12.20
C MET A 147 11.13 -1.84 -13.47
N LEU A 148 10.08 -1.61 -14.27
CA LEU A 148 9.89 -2.27 -15.56
C LEU A 148 10.99 -1.90 -16.57
N SER A 149 11.37 -0.62 -16.66
CA SER A 149 12.45 -0.18 -17.55
C SER A 149 13.83 -0.74 -17.20
N GLN A 150 14.05 -1.12 -15.94
CA GLN A 150 15.28 -1.80 -15.52
C GLN A 150 15.23 -3.32 -15.72
N SER A 151 14.03 -3.90 -15.75
CA SER A 151 13.85 -5.37 -15.77
C SER A 151 13.55 -5.94 -17.16
N PHE A 152 13.01 -5.13 -18.07
CA PHE A 152 12.57 -5.55 -19.41
C PHE A 152 13.32 -4.78 -20.51
N LYS A 153 13.49 -5.42 -21.67
CA LYS A 153 14.29 -4.86 -22.77
C LYS A 153 13.62 -3.68 -23.47
N SER A 154 12.29 -3.65 -23.48
CA SER A 154 11.52 -2.62 -24.16
C SER A 154 10.13 -2.43 -23.54
N ALA A 155 9.54 -1.24 -23.71
CA ALA A 155 8.20 -0.93 -23.22
C ALA A 155 7.09 -1.83 -23.81
N ALA A 156 7.34 -2.47 -24.97
CA ALA A 156 6.41 -3.42 -25.56
C ALA A 156 6.33 -4.75 -24.78
N GLU A 157 7.34 -5.06 -23.97
CA GLU A 157 7.41 -6.26 -23.14
C GLU A 157 6.93 -6.00 -21.71
N TYR A 158 6.58 -4.76 -21.36
CA TYR A 158 6.13 -4.42 -20.02
C TYR A 158 4.81 -5.16 -19.68
N PRO A 159 4.75 -5.83 -18.52
CA PRO A 159 3.52 -6.37 -17.96
C PRO A 159 2.43 -5.30 -17.87
N PRO A 160 1.23 -5.54 -18.42
CA PRO A 160 0.13 -4.59 -18.31
C PRO A 160 -0.41 -4.53 -16.87
N LEU A 161 -1.01 -3.37 -16.56
CA LEU A 161 -1.60 -3.05 -15.26
C LEU A 161 -3.08 -3.44 -15.15
N VAL A 162 -3.47 -3.84 -13.96
CA VAL A 162 -4.88 -3.94 -13.53
C VAL A 162 -5.08 -3.00 -12.33
N PRO A 163 -5.45 -1.73 -12.57
CA PRO A 163 -5.71 -0.77 -11.50
C PRO A 163 -7.07 -1.07 -10.84
N ILE A 164 -7.06 -1.22 -9.52
CA ILE A 164 -8.24 -1.49 -8.68
C ILE A 164 -8.27 -0.46 -7.56
N LEU A 165 -9.27 0.42 -7.61
CA LEU A 165 -9.58 1.33 -6.52
C LEU A 165 -10.43 0.59 -5.49
N VAL A 166 -9.99 0.54 -4.24
CA VAL A 166 -10.67 -0.13 -3.14
C VAL A 166 -11.29 0.94 -2.24
N GLY A 167 -12.60 0.90 -2.09
CA GLY A 167 -13.36 1.85 -1.31
C GLY A 167 -13.40 1.55 0.19
N ASN A 168 -14.29 2.25 0.89
CA ASN A 168 -14.61 1.99 2.29
C ASN A 168 -15.50 0.74 2.39
N THR A 169 -14.87 -0.39 2.66
CA THR A 169 -15.53 -1.71 2.65
C THR A 169 -15.50 -2.36 4.03
N ASN A 170 -15.86 -3.64 4.15
CA ASN A 170 -15.89 -4.38 5.41
C ASN A 170 -15.29 -5.79 5.27
N ALA A 171 -15.15 -6.50 6.38
CA ALA A 171 -14.51 -7.82 6.43
C ALA A 171 -15.10 -8.85 5.45
N ASP A 172 -16.44 -8.88 5.32
CA ASP A 172 -17.12 -9.83 4.43
C ASP A 172 -16.90 -9.48 2.95
N ALA A 173 -16.92 -8.19 2.64
CA ALA A 173 -16.61 -7.70 1.30
C ALA A 173 -15.13 -7.91 0.95
N GLU A 174 -14.19 -7.70 1.88
CA GLU A 174 -12.77 -8.01 1.71
C GLU A 174 -12.57 -9.49 1.41
N LYS A 175 -13.23 -10.40 2.15
CA LYS A 175 -13.24 -11.84 1.87
C LYS A 175 -13.83 -12.17 0.49
N SER A 176 -14.91 -11.48 0.10
CA SER A 176 -15.52 -11.65 -1.21
C SER A 176 -14.59 -11.22 -2.35
N TYR A 177 -13.91 -10.06 -2.23
CA TYR A 177 -12.94 -9.60 -3.22
C TYR A 177 -11.67 -10.45 -3.22
N GLY A 178 -11.20 -10.87 -2.03
CA GLY A 178 -10.07 -11.77 -1.88
C GLY A 178 -10.30 -13.09 -2.62
N LYS A 179 -11.50 -13.67 -2.52
CA LYS A 179 -11.88 -14.87 -3.29
C LYS A 179 -11.87 -14.65 -4.79
N ILE A 180 -12.27 -13.48 -5.28
CA ILE A 180 -12.23 -13.15 -6.72
C ILE A 180 -10.79 -12.98 -7.19
N LEU A 181 -9.92 -12.40 -6.37
CA LEU A 181 -8.53 -12.14 -6.73
C LEU A 181 -7.60 -13.34 -6.51
N ALA A 182 -7.99 -14.31 -5.67
CA ALA A 182 -7.18 -15.48 -5.34
C ALA A 182 -6.68 -16.26 -6.58
N PRO A 183 -7.47 -16.53 -7.64
CA PRO A 183 -6.95 -17.20 -8.84
C PRO A 183 -5.84 -16.43 -9.54
N TYR A 184 -5.91 -15.10 -9.60
CA TYR A 184 -4.84 -14.27 -10.15
C TYR A 184 -3.63 -14.25 -9.21
N LEU A 185 -3.89 -14.21 -7.90
CA LEU A 185 -2.84 -14.30 -6.91
C LEU A 185 -2.15 -15.68 -6.94
N ALA A 186 -2.82 -16.76 -7.33
CA ALA A 186 -2.21 -18.08 -7.49
C ALA A 186 -1.29 -18.17 -8.73
N ASP A 187 -1.51 -17.34 -9.76
CA ASP A 187 -0.68 -17.31 -10.96
C ASP A 187 0.72 -16.76 -10.60
N PRO A 188 1.80 -17.56 -10.76
CA PRO A 188 3.15 -17.15 -10.40
C PRO A 188 3.70 -15.99 -11.25
N THR A 189 3.00 -15.63 -12.34
CA THR A 189 3.35 -14.49 -13.19
C THR A 189 2.61 -13.19 -12.83
N SER A 190 1.68 -13.24 -11.87
CA SER A 190 0.98 -12.06 -11.37
C SER A 190 1.71 -11.43 -10.19
N VAL A 191 1.86 -10.12 -10.27
CA VAL A 191 2.43 -9.25 -9.24
C VAL A 191 1.33 -8.39 -8.63
N PHE A 192 1.37 -8.15 -7.33
CA PHE A 192 0.42 -7.32 -6.59
C PHE A 192 1.14 -6.19 -5.86
N VAL A 193 0.76 -4.96 -6.18
CA VAL A 193 1.21 -3.75 -5.50
C VAL A 193 0.04 -3.24 -4.67
N VAL A 194 0.22 -3.22 -3.34
CA VAL A 194 -0.77 -2.75 -2.37
C VAL A 194 -0.34 -1.39 -1.86
N SER A 195 -1.16 -0.39 -2.15
CA SER A 195 -0.88 1.00 -1.81
C SER A 195 -1.39 1.33 -0.40
N SER A 196 -0.50 1.71 0.51
CA SER A 196 -0.88 2.14 1.87
C SER A 196 0.21 2.98 2.53
N ASP A 197 -0.18 4.16 3.00
CA ASP A 197 0.45 4.80 4.15
C ASP A 197 -0.10 4.18 5.47
N PHE A 198 0.55 4.48 6.58
CA PHE A 198 0.21 3.99 7.92
C PHE A 198 -0.41 5.12 8.75
N CYS A 199 -0.13 5.23 10.07
CA CYS A 199 -0.79 6.21 10.92
C CYS A 199 -0.70 7.65 10.36
N HIS A 200 -1.86 8.26 10.13
CA HIS A 200 -2.04 9.70 9.96
C HIS A 200 -2.36 10.30 11.33
N TRP A 201 -1.33 10.78 12.03
CA TRP A 201 -1.47 11.29 13.40
C TRP A 201 -1.52 12.82 13.43
N GLY A 202 -2.46 13.36 14.21
CA GLY A 202 -2.57 14.79 14.51
C GLY A 202 -4.01 15.28 14.49
N LEU A 203 -4.21 16.46 15.08
CA LEU A 203 -5.53 17.10 15.16
C LEU A 203 -6.19 17.27 13.78
N ARG A 204 -5.40 17.56 12.73
CA ARG A 204 -5.89 17.72 11.35
C ARG A 204 -6.50 16.46 10.74
N PHE A 205 -6.09 15.29 11.23
CA PHE A 205 -6.61 13.99 10.82
C PHE A 205 -7.71 13.48 11.76
N GLN A 206 -8.06 14.24 12.79
CA GLN A 206 -8.98 13.83 13.85
C GLN A 206 -8.55 12.53 14.55
N TYR A 207 -7.23 12.27 14.57
CA TYR A 207 -6.66 11.08 15.16
C TYR A 207 -5.41 11.42 15.97
N THR A 208 -5.54 11.39 17.29
CA THR A 208 -4.49 11.74 18.26
C THR A 208 -4.33 10.64 19.31
N TYR A 209 -4.57 9.38 18.92
CA TYR A 209 -4.46 8.24 19.82
C TYR A 209 -3.03 8.12 20.35
N TYR A 210 -2.91 7.91 21.65
CA TYR A 210 -1.64 7.88 22.37
C TYR A 210 -1.56 6.65 23.28
N LEU A 211 -0.43 5.95 23.18
CA LEU A 211 -0.10 4.73 23.93
C LEU A 211 0.95 5.05 25.01
N PRO A 212 0.56 5.14 26.29
CA PRO A 212 1.51 5.35 27.39
C PRO A 212 2.47 4.16 27.58
N ALA A 213 3.59 4.38 28.30
CA ALA A 213 4.64 3.37 28.55
C ALA A 213 4.17 2.15 29.37
N SER A 214 3.07 2.28 30.11
CA SER A 214 2.41 1.23 30.90
C SER A 214 0.94 1.61 31.10
N PRO A 215 0.02 0.66 31.42
CA PRO A 215 -1.39 0.98 31.57
C PRO A 215 -1.57 1.94 32.75
N SER A 216 -1.67 3.22 32.44
CA SER A 216 -2.21 4.23 33.36
C SER A 216 -3.55 3.70 33.88
N SER A 217 -3.91 4.01 35.12
CA SER A 217 -5.25 3.71 35.67
C SER A 217 -6.42 4.20 34.78
N ALA A 218 -6.17 5.10 33.82
CA ALA A 218 -7.11 5.53 32.78
C ALA A 218 -7.33 4.51 31.64
N ALA A 219 -6.53 3.44 31.56
CA ALA A 219 -6.46 2.47 30.46
C ALA A 219 -7.08 1.10 30.78
N ALA A 220 -7.82 0.99 31.88
CA ALA A 220 -8.27 -0.29 32.44
C ALA A 220 -9.35 -1.04 31.64
N SER A 221 -9.72 -0.61 30.43
CA SER A 221 -10.82 -1.23 29.66
C SER A 221 -10.61 -1.39 28.15
N SER A 222 -9.43 -1.10 27.61
CA SER A 222 -9.04 -1.31 26.21
C SER A 222 -7.51 -1.35 26.11
N SER A 223 -6.91 -1.59 24.94
CA SER A 223 -5.47 -1.51 24.65
C SER A 223 -4.78 -0.22 25.11
N GLY A 224 -4.61 -0.01 26.41
CA GLY A 224 -3.64 0.90 27.01
C GLY A 224 -3.82 2.41 26.78
N GLY A 225 -4.50 2.86 25.73
CA GLY A 225 -4.35 4.19 25.14
C GLY A 225 -5.60 5.05 25.15
N TYR A 226 -5.42 6.32 24.79
CA TYR A 226 -6.46 7.34 24.76
C TYR A 226 -6.13 8.44 23.75
N SER A 227 -7.13 9.17 23.26
CA SER A 227 -6.91 10.29 22.34
C SER A 227 -6.57 11.57 23.08
N LEU A 228 -5.45 12.20 22.72
CA LEU A 228 -5.04 13.51 23.24
C LEU A 228 -5.97 14.61 22.73
N LYS A 229 -6.26 15.57 23.61
CA LYS A 229 -7.02 16.78 23.27
C LYS A 229 -6.05 17.96 23.15
N LYS A 230 -6.39 18.95 22.34
CA LYS A 230 -5.59 20.18 22.14
C LYS A 230 -5.18 20.90 23.44
N ARG A 231 -5.92 20.71 24.53
CA ARG A 231 -5.67 21.36 25.84
C ARG A 231 -4.88 20.49 26.82
N ASP A 232 -4.62 19.23 26.45
CA ASP A 232 -3.83 18.34 27.29
C ASP A 232 -2.36 18.79 27.26
N LYS A 233 -1.57 18.33 28.23
CA LYS A 233 -0.12 18.56 28.20
C LYS A 233 0.51 17.60 27.20
N ASP A 234 1.52 18.07 26.47
CA ASP A 234 2.29 17.22 25.57
C ASP A 234 2.94 16.08 26.37
N PRO A 235 2.62 14.81 26.06
CA PRO A 235 3.17 13.70 26.78
C PRO A 235 4.64 13.47 26.37
N THR A 236 5.48 13.23 27.37
CA THR A 236 6.93 13.03 27.18
C THR A 236 7.40 11.63 27.55
N ASP A 237 6.52 10.76 28.07
CA ASP A 237 6.86 9.40 28.52
C ASP A 237 5.79 8.36 28.11
N PRO A 238 5.91 7.75 26.92
CA PRO A 238 6.89 8.09 25.88
C PRO A 238 6.51 9.38 25.13
N PRO A 239 7.42 10.00 24.38
CA PRO A 239 7.08 11.03 23.39
C PRO A 239 6.03 10.55 22.39
N ILE A 240 5.28 11.48 21.79
CA ILE A 240 4.17 11.14 20.88
C ILE A 240 4.64 10.29 19.70
N HIS A 241 5.77 10.63 19.07
CA HIS A 241 6.30 9.86 17.94
C HIS A 241 6.65 8.41 18.28
N GLU A 242 7.10 8.11 19.51
CA GLU A 242 7.33 6.74 19.95
C GLU A 242 6.02 5.97 20.13
N SER A 243 4.99 6.63 20.68
CA SER A 243 3.63 6.08 20.71
C SER A 243 3.10 5.75 19.31
N ILE A 244 3.28 6.66 18.34
CA ILE A 244 2.92 6.42 16.93
C ILE A 244 3.69 5.20 16.39
N GLY A 245 5.00 5.13 16.65
CA GLY A 245 5.83 3.98 16.27
C GLY A 245 5.31 2.66 16.81
N ARG A 246 4.90 2.62 18.09
CA ARG A 246 4.30 1.43 18.70
C ARG A 246 2.96 1.08 18.09
N LEU A 247 2.12 2.08 17.81
CA LEU A 247 0.81 1.90 17.18
C LEU A 247 0.94 1.28 15.78
N ASP A 248 1.84 1.81 14.96
CA ASP A 248 2.11 1.26 13.63
C ASP A 248 2.74 -0.13 13.71
N LYS A 249 3.64 -0.36 14.68
CA LYS A 249 4.21 -1.70 14.90
C LYS A 249 3.14 -2.73 15.24
N LEU A 250 2.14 -2.38 16.05
CA LEU A 250 1.01 -3.28 16.33
C LEU A 250 0.22 -3.63 15.06
N ALA A 251 0.00 -2.65 14.17
CA ALA A 251 -0.66 -2.90 12.90
C ALA A 251 0.20 -3.76 11.95
N MET A 252 1.50 -3.46 11.84
CA MET A 252 2.46 -4.27 11.08
C MET A 252 2.52 -5.70 11.60
N ASP A 253 2.61 -5.90 12.91
CA ASP A 253 2.66 -7.23 13.54
C ASP A 253 1.40 -8.03 13.27
N ALA A 254 0.23 -7.38 13.33
CA ALA A 254 -1.03 -8.01 12.99
C ALA A 254 -1.08 -8.44 11.51
N ILE A 255 -0.46 -7.67 10.59
CA ILE A 255 -0.33 -8.04 9.17
C ILE A 255 0.66 -9.21 8.98
N GLU A 256 1.79 -9.20 9.70
CA GLU A 256 2.83 -10.25 9.61
C GLU A 256 2.34 -11.63 10.11
N THR A 257 1.26 -11.67 10.90
CA THR A 257 0.63 -12.93 11.31
C THR A 257 0.09 -13.74 10.12
N GLY A 258 -0.26 -13.05 9.02
CA GLY A 258 -0.97 -13.62 7.88
C GLY A 258 -2.47 -13.83 8.12
N ILE A 259 -2.99 -13.48 9.29
CA ILE A 259 -4.39 -13.72 9.67
C ILE A 259 -5.19 -12.43 9.47
N HIS A 260 -6.12 -12.45 8.51
CA HIS A 260 -6.93 -11.28 8.13
C HIS A 260 -7.68 -10.70 9.32
N GLU A 261 -8.26 -11.56 10.16
CA GLU A 261 -9.06 -11.14 11.32
C GLU A 261 -8.22 -10.49 12.43
N GLU A 262 -6.93 -10.87 12.59
CA GLU A 262 -6.05 -10.23 13.58
C GLU A 262 -5.73 -8.79 13.18
N PHE A 263 -5.47 -8.55 11.89
CA PHE A 263 -5.29 -7.20 11.37
C PHE A 263 -6.55 -6.34 11.56
N LEU A 264 -7.74 -6.87 11.23
CA LEU A 264 -8.98 -6.14 11.46
C LEU A 264 -9.26 -5.91 12.96
N GLY A 265 -8.92 -6.89 13.81
CA GLY A 265 -8.98 -6.77 15.26
C GLY A 265 -8.14 -5.60 15.78
N ASN A 266 -6.88 -5.52 15.35
CA ASN A 266 -5.98 -4.43 15.68
C ASN A 266 -6.55 -3.05 15.28
N LEU A 267 -7.09 -2.92 14.07
CA LEU A 267 -7.68 -1.66 13.61
C LEU A 267 -8.92 -1.26 14.41
N ARG A 268 -9.78 -2.23 14.78
CA ARG A 268 -10.95 -1.96 15.63
C ARG A 268 -10.55 -1.51 17.04
N GLU A 269 -9.51 -2.13 17.57
CA GLU A 269 -9.04 -1.86 18.93
C GLU A 269 -8.31 -0.51 19.04
N THR A 270 -7.50 -0.16 18.04
CA THR A 270 -6.64 1.04 18.09
C THR A 270 -7.20 2.24 17.32
N GLY A 271 -8.12 2.00 16.38
CA GLY A 271 -8.59 3.00 15.43
C GLY A 271 -7.51 3.53 14.49
N ASN A 272 -6.36 2.85 14.35
CA ASN A 272 -5.23 3.33 13.56
C ASN A 272 -5.67 3.70 12.13
N THR A 273 -5.24 4.87 11.67
CA THR A 273 -5.66 5.50 10.40
C THR A 273 -4.87 4.98 9.19
N VAL A 274 -4.58 3.68 9.15
CA VAL A 274 -3.96 3.02 7.99
C VAL A 274 -4.88 3.20 6.77
N CYS A 275 -4.47 4.02 5.81
CA CYS A 275 -5.33 4.43 4.70
C CYS A 275 -5.63 3.26 3.75
N GLY A 276 -4.64 2.40 3.49
CA GLY A 276 -4.75 1.20 2.65
C GLY A 276 -5.21 -0.06 3.41
N ARG A 277 -5.84 0.08 4.59
CA ARG A 277 -6.35 -1.07 5.37
C ARG A 277 -7.23 -2.02 4.55
N HIS A 278 -8.06 -1.48 3.65
CA HIS A 278 -8.96 -2.29 2.83
C HIS A 278 -8.21 -3.02 1.69
N PRO A 279 -7.35 -2.35 0.88
CA PRO A 279 -6.42 -3.06 -0.02
C PRO A 279 -5.62 -4.18 0.65
N ILE A 280 -5.03 -3.90 1.83
CA ILE A 280 -4.28 -4.90 2.61
C ILE A 280 -5.20 -6.05 3.00
N GLY A 281 -6.36 -5.77 3.57
CA GLY A 281 -7.36 -6.77 3.97
C GLY A 281 -7.83 -7.65 2.81
N VAL A 282 -8.08 -7.07 1.63
CA VAL A 282 -8.44 -7.83 0.42
C VAL A 282 -7.34 -8.81 0.02
N VAL A 283 -6.07 -8.38 0.04
CA VAL A 283 -4.94 -9.25 -0.32
C VAL A 283 -4.70 -10.32 0.74
N MET A 284 -4.74 -9.98 2.03
CA MET A 284 -4.66 -10.97 3.11
C MET A 284 -5.77 -12.03 2.98
N ALA A 285 -7.01 -11.61 2.73
CA ALA A 285 -8.11 -12.55 2.51
C ALA A 285 -7.94 -13.42 1.25
N ALA A 286 -7.32 -12.88 0.19
CA ALA A 286 -6.97 -13.68 -1.00
C ALA A 286 -5.91 -14.75 -0.67
N ILE A 287 -4.91 -14.41 0.15
CA ILE A 287 -3.88 -15.35 0.60
C ILE A 287 -4.51 -16.46 1.46
N GLU A 288 -5.40 -16.12 2.40
CA GLU A 288 -6.10 -17.13 3.22
C GLU A 288 -6.92 -18.12 2.36
N VAL A 289 -7.47 -17.68 1.23
CA VAL A 289 -8.14 -18.59 0.27
C VAL A 289 -7.13 -19.58 -0.31
N LEU A 290 -5.94 -19.11 -0.70
CA LEU A 290 -4.89 -19.97 -1.25
C LEU A 290 -4.32 -20.94 -0.21
N GLU A 291 -4.17 -20.51 1.04
CA GLU A 291 -3.77 -21.38 2.16
C GLU A 291 -4.80 -22.51 2.38
N LYS A 292 -6.09 -22.19 2.39
CA LYS A 292 -7.18 -23.19 2.50
C LYS A 292 -7.19 -24.17 1.32
N GLU A 293 -6.76 -23.72 0.14
CA GLU A 293 -6.60 -24.56 -1.06
C GLU A 293 -5.26 -25.30 -1.11
N SER A 294 -4.40 -25.20 -0.08
CA SER A 294 -3.05 -25.78 -0.05
C SER A 294 -2.15 -25.33 -1.21
N LYS A 295 -2.35 -24.10 -1.70
CA LYS A 295 -1.55 -23.47 -2.77
C LYS A 295 -0.41 -22.59 -2.25
N VAL A 296 -0.31 -22.44 -0.93
CA VAL A 296 0.78 -21.74 -0.23
C VAL A 296 1.43 -22.76 0.70
N GLU A 297 2.67 -23.13 0.41
CA GLU A 297 3.40 -24.16 1.16
C GLU A 297 4.63 -23.58 1.86
N GLY A 298 4.66 -23.67 3.19
CA GLY A 298 5.77 -23.21 4.04
C GLY A 298 5.32 -22.18 5.08
N LYS A 299 5.89 -22.24 6.28
CA LYS A 299 5.43 -21.45 7.45
C LYS A 299 5.51 -19.93 7.27
N GLU A 300 6.41 -19.45 6.42
CA GLU A 300 6.66 -18.03 6.14
C GLU A 300 6.03 -17.56 4.83
N LYS A 301 5.47 -18.49 4.03
CA LYS A 301 4.79 -18.13 2.79
C LYS A 301 3.39 -17.61 3.10
N GLY A 302 2.89 -16.67 2.29
CA GLY A 302 1.62 -15.99 2.53
C GLY A 302 1.69 -14.86 3.56
N LYS A 303 2.83 -14.68 4.24
CA LYS A 303 3.00 -13.62 5.22
C LYS A 303 3.76 -12.45 4.65
N PHE A 304 3.33 -11.25 5.02
CA PHE A 304 4.12 -10.06 4.77
C PHE A 304 5.31 -10.02 5.72
N LYS A 305 6.42 -9.48 5.23
CA LYS A 305 7.58 -9.09 6.03
C LYS A 305 7.87 -7.61 5.78
N PHE A 306 7.81 -6.80 6.84
CA PHE A 306 8.17 -5.40 6.73
C PHE A 306 9.69 -5.22 6.67
N VAL A 307 10.14 -4.38 5.75
CA VAL A 307 11.55 -4.11 5.47
C VAL A 307 11.95 -2.67 5.75
N ARG A 308 10.98 -1.78 5.89
CA ARG A 308 11.22 -0.36 6.20
C ARG A 308 10.04 0.23 6.94
N TYR A 309 10.34 1.10 7.90
CA TYR A 309 9.39 1.96 8.59
C TYR A 309 10.00 3.35 8.74
N GLU A 310 9.25 4.38 8.41
CA GLU A 310 9.64 5.79 8.49
C GLU A 310 8.43 6.65 8.86
N ARG A 311 8.67 7.91 9.20
CA ARG A 311 7.64 8.93 9.43
C ARG A 311 8.02 10.22 8.73
N SER A 312 7.02 11.00 8.32
CA SER A 312 7.25 12.32 7.71
C SER A 312 8.00 13.29 8.63
N SER A 313 7.82 13.14 9.93
CA SER A 313 8.39 13.98 10.99
C SER A 313 8.25 13.28 12.34
N GLU A 314 9.06 13.70 13.32
CA GLU A 314 8.87 13.32 14.72
C GLU A 314 7.91 14.32 15.37
N VAL A 315 6.76 13.81 15.82
CA VAL A 315 5.75 14.57 16.56
C VAL A 315 6.22 14.72 18.01
N GLU A 316 6.45 15.96 18.44
CA GLU A 316 6.84 16.30 19.80
C GLU A 316 5.69 16.96 20.56
N GLU A 317 4.86 17.76 19.87
CA GLU A 317 3.73 18.47 20.43
C GLU A 317 2.38 17.99 19.87
N ILE A 318 1.29 18.18 20.62
CA ILE A 318 -0.08 17.84 20.17
C ILE A 318 -0.51 18.67 18.94
N SER A 319 0.07 19.86 18.75
CA SER A 319 -0.12 20.69 17.56
C SER A 319 0.50 20.12 16.30
N ASP A 320 1.49 19.24 16.43
CA ASP A 320 2.18 18.65 15.29
C ASP A 320 1.31 17.62 14.58
N SER A 321 1.78 17.17 13.42
CA SER A 321 1.19 16.03 12.71
C SER A 321 2.26 15.28 11.94
N SER A 322 2.03 13.98 11.75
CA SER A 322 2.88 13.15 10.90
C SER A 322 2.06 12.12 10.15
N VAL A 323 2.66 11.57 9.10
CA VAL A 323 2.19 10.36 8.42
C VAL A 323 3.31 9.34 8.46
N SER A 324 2.97 8.10 8.79
CA SER A 324 3.90 6.98 8.80
C SER A 324 3.94 6.24 7.46
N TYR A 325 5.10 5.74 7.09
CA TYR A 325 5.35 5.00 5.86
C TYR A 325 5.97 3.65 6.20
N ALA A 326 5.45 2.59 5.59
CA ALA A 326 6.03 1.27 5.74
C ALA A 326 6.15 0.58 4.37
N SER A 327 7.13 -0.30 4.25
CA SER A 327 7.33 -1.13 3.07
C SER A 327 7.44 -2.58 3.46
N ALA A 328 6.74 -3.44 2.75
CA ALA A 328 6.74 -4.88 2.97
C ALA A 328 6.72 -5.65 1.66
N TYR A 329 7.10 -6.93 1.74
CA TYR A 329 6.90 -7.89 0.66
C TYR A 329 6.29 -9.18 1.21
N ALA A 330 5.71 -10.00 0.33
CA ALA A 330 5.31 -11.37 0.64
C ALA A 330 5.69 -12.32 -0.50
N VAL A 331 5.97 -13.57 -0.13
CA VAL A 331 6.26 -14.70 -1.04
C VAL A 331 5.13 -15.72 -0.91
N LEU A 332 4.71 -16.33 -2.02
CA LEU A 332 3.67 -17.36 -2.07
C LEU A 332 4.21 -18.76 -2.39
#